data_AF-A0A1V6C8A0-F1
#
_entry.id   AF-A0A1V6C8A0-F1
#
_cell.length_a   1.000
_cell.length_b   1.000
_cell.length_c   1.000
_cell.angle_alpha   90.00
_cell.angle_beta   90.00
_cell.angle_gamma   90.00
#
_symmetry.space_group_name_H-M   'P 1'
#
loop_
_entity.id
_entity.type
_entity.pdbx_description
1 polymer ?
#
loop_
_entity_poly.entity_id
_entity_poly.type
_entity_poly.pdbx_seq_one_letter_code
_entity_poly.pdbx_strand_id
1 'polypeptide(L)'
;MEWRDFLSKPPKNIGVVPTTEVSVHFPFGGAKKAFHFILVFSNFEVIDNIREKLSRYGRISDFARPDLYMEPALLEEEIYSSDSGSTIIPAHIFTPYFSILGRRGVEKFEDLGISKSPCETGISADPAMCARLKTLEGIPIVSFSDAHSPATIGREATIIENGIPLKKSLMTPLMTIECCPEFGKYHVTGHKPCGVGLREDEDFEVCPKCGKKMTLGVAQRIGRLEKSADPKTQPFKKIIPLKDLLVFSLGLLSPTAKSKKLAEKAIETIGPELYILLEAGESELEKILPEKTTEMILKARSGNIRIRPGFDGEYGVVVS
;
A
#
# COMPACT_ATOMS: atom_id res chain seq x y z
N MET A 1 -3.38 28.94 0.00
CA MET A 1 -2.38 29.85 0.61
C MET A 1 -1.65 29.17 1.76
N GLU A 2 -2.29 28.27 2.53
CA GLU A 2 -1.73 27.65 3.73
C GLU A 2 -0.59 26.61 3.54
N TRP A 3 -0.56 25.83 2.45
CA TRP A 3 0.49 24.80 2.29
C TRP A 3 1.86 25.38 1.89
N ARG A 4 1.87 26.50 1.15
CA ARG A 4 3.12 27.19 0.75
C ARG A 4 3.80 27.81 1.97
N ASP A 5 3.03 28.30 2.93
CA ASP A 5 3.55 28.81 4.19
C ASP A 5 4.17 27.69 5.03
N PHE A 6 3.55 26.51 5.09
CA PHE A 6 4.15 25.32 5.72
C PHE A 6 5.49 24.96 5.05
N LEU A 7 5.53 24.92 3.71
CA LEU A 7 6.77 24.66 2.97
C LEU A 7 7.85 25.73 3.15
N SER A 8 7.46 26.97 3.48
CA SER A 8 8.41 28.05 3.74
C SER A 8 9.14 27.89 5.08
N LYS A 9 8.54 27.17 6.04
CA LYS A 9 9.07 26.94 7.40
C LYS A 9 8.66 25.55 7.93
N PRO A 10 9.09 24.46 7.27
CA PRO A 10 8.75 23.12 7.76
C PRO A 10 9.42 22.89 9.13
N PRO A 11 8.79 22.11 10.03
CA PRO A 11 9.48 21.61 11.22
C PRO A 11 10.80 20.94 10.82
N LYS A 12 11.85 21.10 11.64
CA LYS A 12 13.21 20.61 11.32
C LYS A 12 13.29 19.09 11.06
N ASN A 13 12.28 18.34 11.49
CA ASN A 13 12.18 16.89 11.39
C ASN A 13 11.20 16.40 10.31
N ILE A 14 10.61 17.29 9.51
CA ILE A 14 9.68 16.91 8.44
C ILE A 14 10.23 17.36 7.09
N GLY A 15 10.52 16.40 6.22
CA GLY A 15 10.75 16.65 4.80
C GLY A 15 9.46 16.51 4.00
N VAL A 16 9.25 17.38 3.03
CA VAL A 16 8.14 17.25 2.06
C VAL A 16 8.71 17.00 0.68
N VAL A 17 8.19 15.95 0.03
CA VAL A 17 8.53 15.59 -1.34
C VAL A 17 7.30 15.82 -2.21
N PRO A 18 7.40 16.57 -3.31
CA PRO A 18 6.31 16.70 -4.26
C PRO A 18 6.04 15.34 -4.94
N THR A 19 4.80 14.87 -4.80
CA THR A 19 4.32 13.63 -5.42
C THR A 19 2.92 13.83 -5.99
N THR A 20 2.56 13.03 -6.99
CA THR A 20 1.17 12.91 -7.47
C THR A 20 0.92 11.47 -7.94
N GLU A 21 -0.33 11.04 -7.95
CA GLU A 21 -0.72 9.77 -8.57
C GLU A 21 -1.41 10.10 -9.90
N VAL A 22 -1.14 9.33 -10.94
CA VAL A 22 -1.78 9.44 -12.25
C VAL A 22 -2.43 8.10 -12.62
N SER A 23 -3.53 8.14 -13.37
CA SER A 23 -4.14 6.93 -13.94
C SER A 23 -3.78 6.82 -15.41
N VAL A 24 -3.06 5.76 -15.79
CA VAL A 24 -2.54 5.55 -17.14
C VAL A 24 -3.39 4.51 -17.85
N HIS A 25 -4.06 4.95 -18.92
CA HIS A 25 -4.96 4.15 -19.74
C HIS A 25 -4.33 3.82 -21.08
N PHE A 26 -4.31 2.54 -21.45
CA PHE A 26 -3.66 2.07 -22.67
C PHE A 26 -4.26 0.75 -23.18
N PRO A 27 -4.18 0.47 -24.49
CA PRO A 27 -4.54 -0.83 -25.02
C PRO A 27 -3.46 -1.87 -24.71
N PHE A 28 -3.85 -3.04 -24.20
CA PHE A 28 -2.94 -4.15 -23.97
C PHE A 28 -3.66 -5.49 -24.17
N GLY A 29 -3.09 -6.37 -25.01
CA GLY A 29 -3.64 -7.70 -25.26
C GLY A 29 -5.10 -7.71 -25.72
N GLY A 30 -5.51 -6.72 -26.54
CA GLY A 30 -6.88 -6.60 -27.04
C GLY A 30 -7.90 -6.01 -26.06
N ALA A 31 -7.47 -5.57 -24.86
CA ALA A 31 -8.32 -4.92 -23.87
C ALA A 31 -7.78 -3.54 -23.50
N LYS A 32 -8.66 -2.65 -22.99
CA LYS A 32 -8.21 -1.43 -22.32
C LYS A 32 -7.77 -1.75 -20.90
N LYS A 33 -6.56 -1.34 -20.54
CA LYS A 33 -6.03 -1.38 -19.18
C LYS A 33 -5.96 0.03 -18.63
N ALA A 34 -6.01 0.14 -17.31
CA ALA A 34 -5.82 1.37 -16.58
C ALA A 34 -5.03 1.03 -15.33
N PHE A 35 -3.86 1.62 -15.13
CA PHE A 35 -3.00 1.38 -13.96
C PHE A 35 -2.59 2.71 -13.33
N HIS A 36 -2.48 2.73 -12.01
CA HIS A 36 -2.00 3.91 -11.32
C HIS A 36 -0.48 3.91 -11.18
N PHE A 37 0.09 5.11 -11.26
CA PHE A 37 1.50 5.36 -11.06
C PHE A 37 1.68 6.57 -10.16
N ILE A 38 2.53 6.45 -9.15
CA ILE A 38 2.99 7.58 -8.36
C ILE A 38 4.16 8.22 -9.11
N LEU A 39 4.06 9.52 -9.35
CA LEU A 39 5.17 10.34 -9.82
C LEU A 39 5.83 10.97 -8.60
N VAL A 40 7.14 10.75 -8.46
CA VAL A 40 7.96 11.36 -7.41
C VAL A 40 8.88 12.35 -8.07
N PHE A 41 8.73 13.63 -7.70
CA PHE A 41 9.49 14.72 -8.29
C PHE A 41 10.71 15.04 -7.44
N SER A 42 11.82 15.41 -8.08
CA SER A 42 13.05 15.80 -7.36
C SER A 42 12.90 17.09 -6.56
N ASN A 43 12.08 18.02 -7.04
CA ASN A 43 11.77 19.30 -6.42
C ASN A 43 10.47 19.89 -7.00
N PHE A 44 10.07 21.08 -6.53
CA PHE A 44 8.86 21.73 -7.03
C PHE A 44 9.08 22.46 -8.36
N GLU A 45 10.30 22.87 -8.70
CA GLU A 45 10.62 23.59 -9.93
C GLU A 45 10.42 22.75 -11.20
N VAL A 46 10.63 21.42 -11.13
CA VAL A 46 10.48 20.53 -12.29
C VAL A 46 9.02 20.27 -12.70
N ILE A 47 8.07 20.58 -11.81
CA ILE A 47 6.66 20.19 -11.98
C ILE A 47 6.04 20.86 -13.21
N ASP A 48 6.30 22.14 -13.46
CA ASP A 48 5.68 22.87 -14.58
C ASP A 48 6.12 22.32 -15.94
N ASN A 49 7.40 21.95 -16.09
CA ASN A 49 7.92 21.31 -17.30
C ASN A 49 7.29 19.93 -17.52
N ILE A 50 7.21 19.10 -16.47
CA ILE A 50 6.58 17.77 -16.57
C ILE A 50 5.08 17.92 -16.89
N ARG A 51 4.41 18.88 -16.26
CA ARG A 51 3.00 19.20 -16.50
C ARG A 51 2.79 19.56 -17.97
N GLU A 52 3.62 20.41 -18.55
CA GLU A 52 3.51 20.78 -19.97
C GLU A 52 3.62 19.56 -20.88
N LYS A 53 4.60 18.69 -20.66
CA LYS A 53 4.78 17.45 -21.44
C LYS A 53 3.59 16.50 -21.30
N LEU A 54 3.15 16.23 -20.08
CA LEU A 54 2.04 15.30 -19.82
C LEU A 54 0.68 15.81 -20.32
N SER A 55 0.53 17.13 -20.51
CA SER A 55 -0.71 17.73 -21.03
C SER A 55 -1.10 17.24 -22.44
N ARG A 56 -0.12 16.71 -23.19
CA ARG A 56 -0.31 16.15 -24.53
C ARG A 56 -1.02 14.80 -24.49
N TYR A 57 -1.01 14.12 -23.34
CA TYR A 57 -1.55 12.77 -23.16
C TYR A 57 -2.85 12.74 -22.35
N GLY A 58 -3.31 13.86 -21.81
CA GLY A 58 -4.54 13.87 -21.00
C GLY A 58 -4.87 15.20 -20.35
N ARG A 59 -6.01 15.24 -19.66
CA ARG A 59 -6.49 16.44 -18.96
C ARG A 59 -5.94 16.48 -17.55
N ILE A 60 -4.75 17.07 -17.41
CA ILE A 60 -4.02 17.12 -16.15
C ILE A 60 -4.49 18.17 -15.14
N SER A 61 -5.39 19.08 -15.56
CA SER A 61 -5.84 20.19 -14.70
C SER A 61 -7.24 19.98 -14.11
N ASP A 62 -7.94 18.91 -14.52
CA ASP A 62 -9.35 18.70 -14.19
C ASP A 62 -9.52 17.93 -12.87
N PHE A 63 -8.55 17.08 -12.51
CA PHE A 63 -8.64 16.17 -11.37
C PHE A 63 -7.31 16.11 -10.59
N ALA A 64 -7.41 15.84 -9.29
CA ALA A 64 -6.24 15.68 -8.42
C ALA A 64 -5.38 14.45 -8.79
N ARG A 65 -6.02 13.39 -9.30
CA ARG A 65 -5.39 12.27 -9.99
C ARG A 65 -5.81 12.31 -11.46
N PRO A 66 -4.96 12.80 -12.37
CA PRO A 66 -5.33 12.94 -13.77
C PRO A 66 -5.27 11.61 -14.52
N ASP A 67 -6.14 11.48 -15.53
CA ASP A 67 -6.08 10.40 -16.51
C ASP A 67 -5.14 10.77 -17.66
N LEU A 68 -4.20 9.88 -17.96
CA LEU A 68 -3.28 9.95 -19.08
C LEU A 68 -3.54 8.77 -20.02
N TYR A 69 -3.50 9.02 -21.33
CA TYR A 69 -3.73 8.04 -22.37
C TYR A 69 -2.42 7.78 -23.11
N MET A 70 -1.60 6.89 -22.55
CA MET A 70 -0.24 6.60 -23.02
C MET A 70 0.24 5.24 -22.52
N GLU A 71 1.25 4.68 -23.16
CA GLU A 71 1.90 3.46 -22.69
C GLU A 71 2.74 3.72 -21.42
N PRO A 72 2.81 2.78 -20.46
CA PRO A 72 3.59 2.97 -19.23
C PRO A 72 5.09 3.22 -19.46
N ALA A 73 5.70 2.57 -20.45
CA ALA A 73 7.10 2.82 -20.82
C ALA A 73 7.33 4.26 -21.30
N LEU A 74 6.37 4.84 -22.04
CA LEU A 74 6.45 6.24 -22.47
C LEU A 74 6.30 7.20 -21.28
N LEU A 75 5.50 6.84 -20.27
CA LEU A 75 5.41 7.63 -19.03
C LEU A 75 6.76 7.65 -18.31
N GLU A 76 7.44 6.50 -18.20
CA GLU A 76 8.79 6.43 -17.63
C GLU A 76 9.74 7.33 -18.43
N GLU A 77 9.75 7.22 -19.76
CA GLU A 77 10.62 8.04 -20.61
C GLU A 77 10.38 9.55 -20.47
N GLU A 78 9.13 9.99 -20.48
CA GLU A 78 8.77 11.41 -20.34
C GLU A 78 9.21 11.98 -18.98
N ILE A 79 9.05 11.21 -17.90
CA ILE A 79 9.48 11.64 -16.56
C ILE A 79 11.00 11.73 -16.48
N TYR A 80 11.72 10.68 -16.90
CA TYR A 80 13.19 10.65 -16.80
C TYR A 80 13.87 11.66 -17.72
N SER A 81 13.31 11.91 -18.91
CA SER A 81 13.84 12.91 -19.85
C SER A 81 13.58 14.35 -19.41
N SER A 82 12.56 14.57 -18.57
CA SER A 82 12.25 15.88 -18.00
C SER A 82 13.14 16.20 -16.81
N ASP A 83 13.39 15.21 -15.98
CA ASP A 83 14.26 15.32 -14.82
C ASP A 83 14.79 13.95 -14.39
N SER A 84 16.11 13.78 -14.45
CA SER A 84 16.78 12.55 -14.04
C SER A 84 16.66 12.23 -12.53
N GLY A 85 16.34 13.23 -11.70
CA GLY A 85 16.08 13.06 -10.27
C GLY A 85 14.67 12.56 -9.94
N SER A 86 13.72 12.68 -10.88
CA SER A 86 12.35 12.21 -10.74
C SER A 86 12.23 10.74 -11.09
N THR A 87 11.18 10.09 -10.62
CA THR A 87 10.89 8.68 -10.90
C THR A 87 9.39 8.40 -10.94
N ILE A 88 9.01 7.29 -11.55
CA ILE A 88 7.67 6.73 -11.42
C ILE A 88 7.70 5.52 -10.48
N ILE A 89 6.57 5.18 -9.89
CA ILE A 89 6.35 3.99 -9.06
C ILE A 89 4.98 3.42 -9.43
N PRO A 90 4.92 2.23 -10.04
CA PRO A 90 3.73 1.38 -10.03
C PRO A 90 2.99 1.41 -8.70
N ALA A 91 1.79 1.97 -8.68
CA ALA A 91 1.03 2.11 -7.45
C ALA A 91 0.30 0.81 -7.09
N HIS A 92 0.26 0.50 -5.80
CA HIS A 92 -0.54 -0.56 -5.15
C HIS A 92 -0.79 -1.80 -6.01
N ILE A 93 0.29 -2.47 -6.43
CA ILE A 93 0.33 -3.37 -7.60
C ILE A 93 -0.59 -4.59 -7.54
N PHE A 94 -1.21 -4.90 -6.39
CA PHE A 94 -2.14 -6.02 -6.22
C PHE A 94 -3.59 -5.63 -5.94
N THR A 95 -3.91 -4.35 -5.77
CA THR A 95 -5.30 -3.97 -5.49
C THR A 95 -6.23 -4.46 -6.62
N PRO A 96 -7.49 -4.84 -6.37
CA PRO A 96 -8.29 -5.51 -7.41
C PRO A 96 -8.54 -4.69 -8.69
N TYR A 97 -8.39 -3.37 -8.62
CA TYR A 97 -8.64 -2.43 -9.73
C TYR A 97 -7.47 -1.45 -9.85
N PHE A 98 -7.22 -0.95 -11.06
CA PHE A 98 -6.17 0.04 -11.34
C PHE A 98 -4.74 -0.36 -10.95
N SER A 99 -4.48 -1.65 -10.79
CA SER A 99 -3.16 -2.17 -10.44
C SER A 99 -2.62 -3.14 -11.49
N ILE A 100 -1.30 -3.23 -11.52
CA ILE A 100 -0.56 -3.95 -12.55
C ILE A 100 -0.77 -5.46 -12.46
N LEU A 101 -0.79 -6.04 -11.25
CA LEU A 101 -0.91 -7.48 -11.02
C LEU A 101 -2.25 -7.90 -10.39
N GLY A 102 -3.16 -6.95 -10.16
CA GLY A 102 -4.50 -7.20 -9.65
C GLY A 102 -5.41 -7.98 -10.59
N ARG A 103 -6.71 -8.04 -10.28
CA ARG A 103 -7.70 -8.91 -10.96
C ARG A 103 -7.75 -8.71 -12.48
N ARG A 104 -7.55 -7.48 -12.95
CA ARG A 104 -7.56 -7.11 -14.38
C ARG A 104 -6.18 -6.71 -14.89
N GLY A 105 -5.13 -7.02 -14.13
CA GLY A 105 -3.74 -6.70 -14.44
C GLY A 105 -3.18 -7.44 -15.64
N VAL A 106 -1.86 -7.33 -15.80
CA VAL A 106 -1.03 -8.18 -16.65
C VAL A 106 -0.54 -9.39 -15.85
N GLU A 107 0.08 -10.35 -16.54
CA GLU A 107 0.70 -11.52 -15.88
C GLU A 107 2.17 -11.26 -15.55
N LYS A 108 2.85 -10.45 -16.37
CA LYS A 108 4.25 -10.11 -16.19
C LYS A 108 4.45 -8.60 -16.18
N PHE A 109 5.13 -8.12 -15.16
CA PHE A 109 5.55 -6.73 -15.01
C PHE A 109 6.42 -6.26 -16.19
N GLU A 110 7.30 -7.13 -16.70
CA GLU A 110 8.16 -6.85 -17.85
C GLU A 110 7.38 -6.48 -19.13
N ASP A 111 6.12 -6.93 -19.25
CA ASP A 111 5.27 -6.59 -20.40
C ASP A 111 4.93 -5.09 -20.48
N LEU A 112 5.15 -4.32 -19.41
CA LEU A 112 4.92 -2.88 -19.38
C LEU A 112 6.10 -2.07 -19.89
N GLY A 113 7.28 -2.69 -20.08
CA GLY A 113 8.48 -2.02 -20.57
C GLY A 113 9.08 -0.98 -19.61
N ILE A 114 8.68 -0.99 -18.33
CA ILE A 114 9.24 -0.13 -17.28
C ILE A 114 10.44 -0.83 -16.66
N SER A 115 11.53 -0.11 -16.42
CA SER A 115 12.82 -0.74 -16.09
C SER A 115 13.60 -0.11 -14.94
N LYS A 116 13.22 1.09 -14.47
CA LYS A 116 14.03 1.88 -13.54
C LYS A 116 13.29 2.27 -12.26
N SER A 117 12.20 1.59 -11.93
CA SER A 117 11.27 1.96 -10.87
C SER A 117 11.11 0.90 -9.79
N PRO A 118 10.99 1.29 -8.50
CA PRO A 118 10.48 0.39 -7.47
C PRO A 118 8.97 0.18 -7.69
N CYS A 119 8.39 -0.83 -7.03
CA CYS A 119 6.93 -1.04 -7.02
C CYS A 119 6.35 -0.83 -5.63
N GLU A 120 5.16 -0.23 -5.56
CA GLU A 120 4.40 -0.12 -4.32
C GLU A 120 3.57 -1.39 -4.08
N THR A 121 3.71 -2.01 -2.91
CA THR A 121 2.85 -3.14 -2.46
C THR A 121 1.38 -2.73 -2.45
N GLY A 122 1.09 -1.66 -1.69
CA GLY A 122 -0.23 -1.23 -1.29
C GLY A 122 -0.88 -2.19 -0.28
N ILE A 123 -1.96 -1.72 0.34
CA ILE A 123 -2.67 -2.35 1.48
C ILE A 123 -3.22 -3.77 1.28
N SER A 124 -3.01 -4.39 0.11
CA SER A 124 -3.52 -5.71 -0.24
C SER A 124 -2.44 -6.77 -0.35
N ALA A 125 -1.17 -6.42 -0.18
CA ALA A 125 -0.06 -7.35 -0.23
C ALA A 125 1.10 -6.88 0.64
N ASP A 126 2.04 -7.78 0.91
CA ASP A 126 3.29 -7.47 1.62
C ASP A 126 4.51 -7.94 0.79
N PRO A 127 5.75 -7.58 1.17
CA PRO A 127 6.94 -8.01 0.46
C PRO A 127 7.14 -9.53 0.40
N ALA A 128 6.59 -10.29 1.35
CA ALA A 128 6.64 -11.75 1.29
C ALA A 128 5.74 -12.29 0.16
N MET A 129 4.57 -11.69 -0.05
CA MET A 129 3.70 -11.97 -1.18
C MET A 129 4.34 -11.57 -2.52
N CYS A 130 5.03 -10.42 -2.59
CA CYS A 130 5.78 -9.99 -3.76
C CYS A 130 6.90 -10.97 -4.13
N ALA A 131 7.71 -11.37 -3.15
CA ALA A 131 8.89 -12.23 -3.34
C ALA A 131 8.56 -13.60 -3.94
N ARG A 132 7.31 -14.07 -3.80
CA ARG A 132 6.84 -15.32 -4.39
C ARG A 132 6.74 -15.27 -5.92
N LEU A 133 6.79 -14.09 -6.52
CA LEU A 133 6.50 -13.91 -7.95
C LEU A 133 7.78 -13.69 -8.74
N LYS A 134 7.97 -14.51 -9.79
CA LYS A 134 9.14 -14.41 -10.67
C LYS A 134 9.24 -13.05 -11.33
N THR A 135 8.10 -12.48 -11.73
CA THR A 135 8.06 -11.19 -12.42
C THR A 135 8.45 -10.00 -11.54
N LEU A 136 8.60 -10.19 -10.22
CA LEU A 136 9.04 -9.17 -9.27
C LEU A 136 10.45 -9.43 -8.73
N GLU A 137 11.16 -10.44 -9.25
CA GLU A 137 12.53 -10.73 -8.84
C GLU A 137 13.46 -9.53 -9.09
N GLY A 138 14.16 -9.09 -8.04
CA GLY A 138 15.09 -7.97 -8.10
C GLY A 138 14.44 -6.59 -8.19
N ILE A 139 13.10 -6.49 -8.20
CA ILE A 139 12.39 -5.21 -8.18
C ILE A 139 12.30 -4.71 -6.74
N PRO A 140 12.82 -3.50 -6.42
CA PRO A 140 12.70 -2.94 -5.07
C PRO A 140 11.24 -2.67 -4.70
N ILE A 141 10.89 -2.91 -3.45
CA ILE A 141 9.53 -2.74 -2.95
C ILE A 141 9.45 -1.51 -2.04
N VAL A 142 8.49 -0.64 -2.30
CA VAL A 142 8.13 0.47 -1.43
C VAL A 142 6.70 0.30 -0.96
N SER A 143 6.33 1.04 0.07
CA SER A 143 4.99 0.96 0.68
C SER A 143 4.57 2.35 1.15
N PHE A 144 3.35 2.74 0.77
CA PHE A 144 2.78 4.04 1.07
C PHE A 144 1.30 3.92 1.47
N SER A 145 0.85 4.86 2.30
CA SER A 145 -0.47 4.77 2.90
C SER A 145 -1.67 4.92 1.95
N ASP A 146 -1.52 5.55 0.78
CA ASP A 146 -2.66 6.04 -0.03
C ASP A 146 -3.74 6.73 0.85
N ALA A 147 -3.30 7.67 1.68
CA ALA A 147 -4.11 8.26 2.73
C ALA A 147 -5.18 9.22 2.17
N HIS A 148 -6.43 8.82 2.30
CA HIS A 148 -7.61 9.63 1.98
C HIS A 148 -8.16 10.39 3.20
N SER A 149 -7.49 10.28 4.35
CA SER A 149 -7.78 11.02 5.58
C SER A 149 -6.51 11.19 6.42
N PRO A 150 -6.42 12.24 7.26
CA PRO A 150 -5.28 12.39 8.17
C PRO A 150 -5.05 11.17 9.07
N ALA A 151 -6.13 10.53 9.52
CA ALA A 151 -6.10 9.35 10.39
C ALA A 151 -5.65 8.04 9.69
N THR A 152 -5.29 8.10 8.41
CA THR A 152 -4.74 6.97 7.65
C THR A 152 -3.31 7.20 7.19
N ILE A 153 -2.72 8.37 7.49
CA ILE A 153 -1.31 8.65 7.21
C ILE A 153 -0.44 7.68 8.00
N GLY A 154 0.56 7.10 7.34
CA GLY A 154 1.54 6.22 7.98
C GLY A 154 1.04 4.82 8.35
N ARG A 155 -0.17 4.42 7.90
CA ARG A 155 -0.61 3.01 8.01
C ARG A 155 0.28 2.05 7.20
N GLU A 156 0.95 2.60 6.19
CA GLU A 156 2.00 1.98 5.39
C GLU A 156 3.08 3.02 5.12
N ALA A 157 4.34 2.59 5.16
CA ALA A 157 5.49 3.49 5.04
C ALA A 157 6.75 2.75 4.55
N THR A 158 7.68 3.51 3.98
CA THR A 158 9.00 3.02 3.58
C THR A 158 10.06 3.67 4.46
N ILE A 159 10.92 2.85 5.07
CA ILE A 159 12.10 3.32 5.79
C ILE A 159 13.26 3.40 4.80
N ILE A 160 13.85 4.59 4.69
CA ILE A 160 14.93 4.89 3.77
C ILE A 160 16.15 5.47 4.50
N GLU A 161 17.31 5.32 3.88
CA GLU A 161 18.52 6.02 4.30
C GLU A 161 18.37 7.53 4.09
N ASN A 162 18.72 8.32 5.12
CA ASN A 162 18.73 9.78 5.04
C ASN A 162 20.06 10.29 4.47
N GLY A 163 20.06 11.46 3.84
CA GLY A 163 21.29 12.09 3.32
C GLY A 163 21.78 11.58 1.96
N ILE A 164 21.03 10.69 1.30
CA ILE A 164 21.26 10.33 -0.12
C ILE A 164 20.07 10.80 -0.97
N PRO A 165 20.22 10.95 -2.30
CA PRO A 165 19.12 11.38 -3.17
C PRO A 165 17.91 10.45 -3.08
N LEU A 166 16.70 11.01 -2.95
CA LEU A 166 15.46 10.26 -2.72
C LEU A 166 15.24 9.12 -3.72
N LYS A 167 15.46 9.38 -5.02
CA LYS A 167 15.34 8.35 -6.07
C LYS A 167 16.24 7.14 -5.78
N LYS A 168 17.47 7.38 -5.31
CA LYS A 168 18.39 6.31 -4.92
C LYS A 168 17.88 5.57 -3.68
N SER A 169 17.43 6.31 -2.66
CA SER A 169 16.83 5.74 -1.45
C SER A 169 15.63 4.83 -1.74
N LEU A 170 14.76 5.22 -2.67
CA LEU A 170 13.58 4.44 -3.06
C LEU A 170 13.94 3.16 -3.85
N MET A 171 15.09 3.13 -4.51
CA MET A 171 15.62 1.94 -5.18
C MET A 171 16.34 0.98 -4.22
N THR A 172 16.73 1.45 -3.04
CA THR A 172 17.37 0.65 -2.00
C THR A 172 16.75 0.93 -0.63
N PRO A 173 15.43 0.67 -0.46
CA PRO A 173 14.76 0.89 0.81
C PRO A 173 15.35 -0.04 1.87
N LEU A 174 15.48 0.47 3.11
CA LEU A 174 15.99 -0.32 4.22
C LEU A 174 14.98 -1.39 4.65
N MET A 175 13.70 -0.99 4.70
CA MET A 175 12.57 -1.87 4.95
C MET A 175 11.25 -1.15 4.67
N THR A 176 10.15 -1.89 4.66
CA THR A 176 8.79 -1.32 4.66
C THR A 176 8.02 -1.61 5.94
N ILE A 177 7.03 -0.78 6.22
CA ILE A 177 6.01 -0.97 7.23
C ILE A 177 4.71 -1.22 6.48
N GLU A 178 4.12 -2.39 6.68
CA GLU A 178 2.95 -2.85 5.93
C GLU A 178 1.76 -3.03 6.86
N CYS A 179 0.56 -2.78 6.37
CA CYS A 179 -0.65 -3.33 7.00
C CYS A 179 -0.70 -4.83 6.75
N CYS A 180 -1.27 -5.60 7.67
CA CYS A 180 -1.52 -7.03 7.42
C CYS A 180 -2.48 -7.21 6.22
N PRO A 181 -2.05 -7.80 5.08
CA PRO A 181 -2.89 -7.93 3.89
C PRO A 181 -4.21 -8.67 4.11
N GLU A 182 -4.21 -9.58 5.08
CA GLU A 182 -5.37 -10.39 5.49
C GLU A 182 -6.55 -9.54 5.97
N PHE A 183 -6.29 -8.30 6.41
CA PHE A 183 -7.35 -7.33 6.70
C PHE A 183 -8.10 -6.84 5.48
N GLY A 184 -7.47 -6.89 4.30
CA GLY A 184 -8.02 -6.36 3.06
C GLY A 184 -9.40 -6.94 2.74
N LYS A 185 -10.29 -6.07 2.27
CA LYS A 185 -11.68 -6.43 1.89
C LYS A 185 -11.81 -7.54 0.86
N TYR A 186 -10.73 -7.80 0.12
CA TYR A 186 -10.68 -8.73 -1.00
C TYR A 186 -9.44 -9.62 -0.90
N HIS A 187 -8.97 -9.91 0.32
CA HIS A 187 -7.78 -10.74 0.51
C HIS A 187 -7.97 -12.13 -0.08
N VAL A 188 -9.00 -12.84 0.36
CA VAL A 188 -9.35 -14.17 -0.19
C VAL A 188 -10.57 -14.10 -1.10
N THR A 189 -10.66 -15.06 -2.00
CA THR A 189 -11.81 -15.27 -2.87
C THR A 189 -13.02 -15.58 -2.02
N GLY A 190 -14.16 -14.98 -2.33
CA GLY A 190 -15.35 -15.22 -1.52
C GLY A 190 -16.66 -14.72 -2.10
N HIS A 191 -17.72 -15.01 -1.36
CA HIS A 191 -19.10 -14.69 -1.66
C HIS A 191 -19.80 -14.28 -0.36
N LYS A 192 -19.82 -12.97 -0.12
CA LYS A 192 -20.41 -12.32 1.05
C LYS A 192 -21.86 -12.72 1.30
N PRO A 193 -22.76 -12.78 0.30
CA PRO A 193 -24.16 -13.18 0.53
C PRO A 193 -24.32 -14.56 1.17
N CYS A 194 -23.35 -15.46 0.98
CA CYS A 194 -23.37 -16.82 1.54
C CYS A 194 -22.41 -17.00 2.73
N GLY A 195 -21.65 -15.97 3.09
CA GLY A 195 -20.60 -16.02 4.12
C GLY A 195 -19.52 -17.06 3.81
N VAL A 196 -19.16 -17.21 2.52
CA VAL A 196 -18.12 -18.15 2.09
C VAL A 196 -16.87 -17.36 1.73
N GLY A 197 -15.78 -17.57 2.45
CA GLY A 197 -14.44 -17.10 2.11
C GLY A 197 -13.50 -18.30 2.04
N LEU A 198 -12.64 -18.33 1.03
CA LEU A 198 -11.69 -19.42 0.83
C LEU A 198 -10.49 -19.30 1.77
N ARG A 199 -9.83 -20.42 2.01
CA ARG A 199 -8.44 -20.41 2.48
C ARG A 199 -7.52 -19.96 1.35
N GLU A 200 -6.33 -19.48 1.69
CA GLU A 200 -5.36 -19.01 0.69
C GLU A 200 -4.86 -20.11 -0.25
N ASP A 201 -4.89 -21.36 0.19
CA ASP A 201 -4.48 -22.54 -0.57
C ASP A 201 -5.61 -23.16 -1.41
N GLU A 202 -6.82 -22.64 -1.31
CA GLU A 202 -7.96 -23.03 -2.15
C GLU A 202 -8.09 -22.08 -3.36
N ASP A 203 -8.42 -22.63 -4.54
CA ASP A 203 -8.72 -21.85 -5.74
C ASP A 203 -9.89 -22.47 -6.53
N PHE A 204 -11.09 -21.97 -6.28
CA PHE A 204 -12.28 -22.25 -7.09
C PHE A 204 -13.16 -21.01 -7.20
N GLU A 205 -13.88 -20.86 -8.32
CA GLU A 205 -14.61 -19.62 -8.62
C GLU A 205 -16.12 -19.67 -8.33
N VAL A 206 -16.65 -20.84 -7.97
CA VAL A 206 -18.10 -21.05 -7.80
C VAL A 206 -18.44 -21.28 -6.34
N CYS A 207 -19.41 -20.55 -5.82
CA CYS A 207 -19.84 -20.66 -4.43
C CYS A 207 -20.51 -22.04 -4.19
N PRO A 208 -20.03 -22.85 -3.22
CA PRO A 208 -20.54 -24.19 -2.98
C PRO A 208 -21.96 -24.19 -2.39
N LYS A 209 -22.42 -23.05 -1.86
CA LYS A 209 -23.76 -22.92 -1.27
C LYS A 209 -24.85 -22.56 -2.29
N CYS A 210 -24.52 -21.81 -3.35
CA CYS A 210 -25.53 -21.26 -4.25
C CYS A 210 -25.19 -21.34 -5.74
N GLY A 211 -24.00 -21.85 -6.11
CA GLY A 211 -23.59 -21.99 -7.51
C GLY A 211 -23.24 -20.68 -8.23
N LYS A 212 -23.28 -19.52 -7.56
CA LYS A 212 -22.93 -18.23 -8.16
C LYS A 212 -21.41 -18.02 -8.20
N LYS A 213 -20.95 -17.20 -9.14
CA LYS A 213 -19.53 -16.80 -9.24
C LYS A 213 -19.11 -15.99 -8.01
N MET A 214 -17.92 -16.30 -7.50
CA MET A 214 -17.28 -15.62 -6.37
C MET A 214 -16.39 -14.47 -6.84
N THR A 215 -16.18 -13.52 -5.94
CA THR A 215 -15.29 -12.38 -6.12
C THR A 215 -13.85 -12.83 -5.92
N LEU A 216 -13.02 -12.81 -6.98
CA LEU A 216 -11.61 -13.25 -6.92
C LEU A 216 -10.81 -12.42 -5.91
N GLY A 217 -10.19 -13.08 -4.95
CA GLY A 217 -9.31 -12.49 -3.95
C GLY A 217 -7.88 -12.26 -4.45
N VAL A 218 -7.16 -11.40 -3.75
CA VAL A 218 -5.75 -11.07 -4.03
C VAL A 218 -4.84 -12.27 -3.80
N ALA A 219 -5.08 -13.06 -2.74
CA ALA A 219 -4.33 -14.27 -2.46
C ALA A 219 -4.40 -15.28 -3.62
N GLN A 220 -5.60 -15.56 -4.13
CA GLN A 220 -5.79 -16.44 -5.29
C GLN A 220 -5.23 -15.81 -6.58
N ARG A 221 -5.41 -14.49 -6.79
CA ARG A 221 -4.81 -13.82 -7.96
C ARG A 221 -3.29 -13.99 -7.96
N ILE A 222 -2.63 -13.75 -6.84
CA ILE A 222 -1.19 -13.98 -6.68
C ILE A 222 -0.88 -15.46 -6.88
N GLY A 223 -1.68 -16.37 -6.32
CA GLY A 223 -1.59 -17.82 -6.50
C GLY A 223 -1.45 -18.25 -7.96
N ARG A 224 -2.18 -17.59 -8.88
CA ARG A 224 -2.21 -17.87 -10.32
C ARG A 224 -1.02 -17.33 -11.12
N LEU A 225 -0.18 -16.46 -10.55
CA LEU A 225 1.00 -15.90 -11.21
C LEU A 225 2.24 -16.80 -11.06
N GLU A 226 3.15 -16.72 -12.04
CA GLU A 226 4.38 -17.53 -12.08
C GLU A 226 5.25 -17.33 -10.82
N LYS A 227 5.70 -18.44 -10.23
CA LYS A 227 6.44 -18.43 -8.97
C LYS A 227 7.94 -18.27 -9.17
N SER A 228 8.55 -17.50 -8.28
CA SER A 228 10.00 -17.44 -8.14
C SER A 228 10.54 -18.78 -7.65
N ALA A 229 11.68 -19.21 -8.19
CA ALA A 229 12.40 -20.40 -7.72
C ALA A 229 13.28 -20.12 -6.49
N ASP A 230 13.68 -18.86 -6.29
CA ASP A 230 14.56 -18.39 -5.21
C ASP A 230 13.99 -17.09 -4.59
N PRO A 231 12.86 -17.19 -3.84
CA PRO A 231 12.17 -16.01 -3.34
C PRO A 231 13.01 -15.26 -2.29
N LYS A 232 13.34 -14.00 -2.61
CA LYS A 232 14.08 -13.10 -1.70
C LYS A 232 13.17 -12.01 -1.18
N THR A 233 12.79 -12.15 0.08
CA THR A 233 11.90 -11.19 0.74
C THR A 233 12.68 -9.99 1.25
N GLN A 234 12.32 -8.80 0.76
CA GLN A 234 12.80 -7.54 1.33
C GLN A 234 12.36 -7.41 2.79
N PRO A 235 13.20 -6.86 3.70
CA PRO A 235 12.81 -6.66 5.09
C PRO A 235 11.55 -5.81 5.25
N PHE A 236 10.66 -6.23 6.15
CA PHE A 236 9.44 -5.50 6.45
C PHE A 236 8.93 -5.78 7.87
N LYS A 237 8.06 -4.90 8.39
CA LYS A 237 7.31 -5.11 9.63
C LYS A 237 5.83 -4.95 9.36
N LYS A 238 5.01 -5.81 9.97
CA LYS A 238 3.54 -5.69 9.93
C LYS A 238 3.04 -4.86 11.10
N ILE A 239 2.09 -3.98 10.82
CA ILE A 239 1.35 -3.24 11.84
C ILE A 239 -0.16 -3.37 11.62
N ILE A 240 -0.90 -3.10 12.69
CA ILE A 240 -2.32 -2.79 12.62
C ILE A 240 -2.47 -1.42 13.28
N PRO A 241 -3.14 -0.44 12.64
CA PRO A 241 -3.29 0.88 13.21
C PRO A 241 -3.87 0.82 14.63
N LEU A 242 -3.38 1.69 15.53
CA LEU A 242 -3.72 1.65 16.95
C LEU A 242 -5.24 1.78 17.17
N LYS A 243 -5.90 2.61 16.37
CA LYS A 243 -7.35 2.78 16.40
C LYS A 243 -8.10 1.47 16.14
N ASP A 244 -7.59 0.63 15.24
CA ASP A 244 -8.22 -0.62 14.83
C ASP A 244 -7.98 -1.69 15.90
N LEU A 245 -6.75 -1.77 16.44
CA LEU A 245 -6.43 -2.61 17.60
C LEU A 245 -7.33 -2.31 18.80
N LEU A 246 -7.58 -1.03 19.09
CA LEU A 246 -8.48 -0.61 20.17
C LEU A 246 -9.95 -0.99 19.90
N VAL A 247 -10.38 -0.96 18.65
CA VAL A 247 -11.74 -1.42 18.28
C VAL A 247 -11.86 -2.92 18.55
N PHE A 248 -10.89 -3.72 18.12
CA PHE A 248 -10.91 -5.18 18.34
C PHE A 248 -10.77 -5.55 19.81
N SER A 249 -9.86 -4.92 20.54
CA SER A 249 -9.62 -5.23 21.95
C SER A 249 -10.83 -4.91 22.82
N LEU A 250 -11.55 -3.82 22.51
CA LEU A 250 -12.75 -3.40 23.22
C LEU A 250 -14.04 -4.09 22.72
N GLY A 251 -13.97 -4.99 21.74
CA GLY A 251 -15.14 -5.69 21.19
C GLY A 251 -16.12 -4.75 20.47
N LEU A 252 -15.61 -3.65 19.91
CA LEU A 252 -16.41 -2.64 19.22
C LEU A 252 -16.56 -3.00 17.73
N LEU A 253 -17.63 -2.51 17.10
CA LEU A 253 -17.81 -2.61 15.64
C LEU A 253 -17.11 -1.48 14.88
N SER A 254 -16.87 -0.35 15.54
CA SER A 254 -16.25 0.85 14.97
C SER A 254 -15.61 1.71 16.06
N PRO A 255 -14.71 2.65 15.70
CA PRO A 255 -14.14 3.59 16.66
C PRO A 255 -15.22 4.40 17.39
N THR A 256 -15.10 4.52 18.72
CA THR A 256 -15.98 5.32 19.58
C THR A 256 -15.23 6.52 20.14
N ALA A 257 -15.94 7.49 20.74
CA ALA A 257 -15.29 8.60 21.44
C ALA A 257 -14.32 8.13 22.53
N LYS A 258 -14.65 7.00 23.21
CA LYS A 258 -13.78 6.40 24.22
C LYS A 258 -12.51 5.83 23.61
N SER A 259 -12.59 5.07 22.52
CA SER A 259 -11.40 4.47 21.89
C SER A 259 -10.51 5.54 21.24
N LYS A 260 -11.08 6.59 20.65
CA LYS A 260 -10.32 7.72 20.09
C LYS A 260 -9.54 8.47 21.16
N LYS A 261 -10.18 8.86 22.26
CA LYS A 261 -9.52 9.51 23.40
C LYS A 261 -8.40 8.66 23.99
N LEU A 262 -8.56 7.34 23.99
CA LEU A 262 -7.53 6.43 24.48
C LEU A 262 -6.33 6.35 23.54
N ALA A 263 -6.55 6.34 22.22
CA ALA A 263 -5.49 6.43 21.23
C ALA A 263 -4.73 7.76 21.33
N GLU A 264 -5.46 8.88 21.44
CA GLU A 264 -4.90 10.23 21.63
C GLU A 264 -4.03 10.28 22.90
N LYS A 265 -4.55 9.79 24.03
CA LYS A 265 -3.81 9.73 25.30
C LYS A 265 -2.55 8.87 25.19
N ALA A 266 -2.62 7.74 24.48
CA ALA A 266 -1.46 6.90 24.25
C ALA A 266 -0.39 7.64 23.43
N ILE A 267 -0.80 8.32 22.36
CA ILE A 267 0.12 9.12 21.52
C ILE A 267 0.77 10.26 22.32
N GLU A 268 0.00 10.95 23.15
CA GLU A 268 0.50 12.05 23.99
C GLU A 268 1.46 11.59 25.09
N THR A 269 1.24 10.39 25.64
CA THR A 269 1.99 9.90 26.82
C THR A 269 3.20 9.04 26.45
N ILE A 270 3.04 8.15 25.45
CA ILE A 270 4.05 7.16 25.04
C ILE A 270 4.88 7.69 23.87
N GLY A 271 4.24 8.36 22.90
CA GLY A 271 4.89 8.90 21.72
C GLY A 271 4.15 8.59 20.43
N PRO A 272 4.76 8.90 19.26
CA PRO A 272 4.10 8.72 17.96
C PRO A 272 3.58 7.30 17.73
N GLU A 273 2.49 7.16 16.96
CA GLU A 273 1.82 5.86 16.76
C GLU A 273 2.78 4.77 16.23
N LEU A 274 3.67 5.08 15.29
CA LEU A 274 4.65 4.09 14.81
C LEU A 274 5.61 3.61 15.90
N TYR A 275 6.02 4.48 16.82
CA TYR A 275 6.82 4.08 17.98
C TYR A 275 6.01 3.14 18.89
N ILE A 276 4.75 3.49 19.19
CA ILE A 276 3.83 2.64 19.96
C ILE A 276 3.68 1.26 19.31
N LEU A 277 3.52 1.19 18.00
CA LEU A 277 3.26 -0.06 17.29
C LEU A 277 4.52 -0.90 17.09
N LEU A 278 5.70 -0.30 16.97
CA LEU A 278 6.92 -1.00 16.54
C LEU A 278 7.97 -1.19 17.64
N GLU A 279 8.05 -0.27 18.60
CA GLU A 279 9.24 -0.12 19.46
C GLU A 279 8.94 -0.02 20.96
N ALA A 280 7.85 0.66 21.35
CA ALA A 280 7.50 0.89 22.76
C ALA A 280 7.50 -0.39 23.59
N GLY A 281 8.11 -0.38 24.77
CA GLY A 281 8.22 -1.54 25.64
C GLY A 281 6.87 -1.96 26.22
N GLU A 282 6.71 -3.24 26.59
CA GLU A 282 5.46 -3.77 27.17
C GLU A 282 5.00 -2.97 28.40
N SER A 283 5.91 -2.74 29.35
CA SER A 283 5.64 -1.93 30.54
C SER A 283 5.26 -0.47 30.25
N GLU A 284 5.63 0.05 29.08
CA GLU A 284 5.27 1.40 28.64
C GLU A 284 3.84 1.42 28.08
N LEU A 285 3.49 0.40 27.29
CA LEU A 285 2.15 0.22 26.72
C LEU A 285 1.10 0.04 27.82
N GLU A 286 1.37 -0.82 28.81
CA GLU A 286 0.43 -1.15 29.90
C GLU A 286 0.05 0.02 30.81
N LYS A 287 0.83 1.11 30.81
CA LYS A 287 0.50 2.32 31.58
C LYS A 287 -0.80 2.97 31.10
N ILE A 288 -1.13 2.80 29.82
CA ILE A 288 -2.24 3.52 29.16
C ILE A 288 -3.17 2.56 28.44
N LEU A 289 -2.62 1.60 27.71
CA LEU A 289 -3.40 0.69 26.87
C LEU A 289 -3.96 -0.48 27.68
N PRO A 290 -5.17 -0.96 27.35
CA PRO A 290 -5.71 -2.19 27.91
C PRO A 290 -4.78 -3.37 27.62
N GLU A 291 -4.68 -4.32 28.56
CA GLU A 291 -3.89 -5.55 28.45
C GLU A 291 -4.06 -6.23 27.08
N LYS A 292 -5.32 -6.44 26.66
CA LYS A 292 -5.63 -7.04 25.37
C LYS A 292 -5.09 -6.26 24.16
N THR A 293 -5.05 -4.92 24.23
CA THR A 293 -4.44 -4.10 23.16
C THR A 293 -2.92 -4.28 23.15
N THR A 294 -2.28 -4.28 24.32
CA THR A 294 -0.83 -4.51 24.47
C THR A 294 -0.46 -5.88 23.88
N GLU A 295 -1.19 -6.94 24.24
CA GLU A 295 -0.97 -8.27 23.67
C GLU A 295 -1.09 -8.29 22.15
N MET A 296 -2.10 -7.63 21.58
CA MET A 296 -2.27 -7.57 20.12
C MET A 296 -1.10 -6.85 19.43
N ILE A 297 -0.57 -5.77 20.02
CA ILE A 297 0.62 -5.09 19.51
C ILE A 297 1.82 -6.04 19.51
N LEU A 298 2.07 -6.75 20.62
CA LEU A 298 3.18 -7.70 20.73
C LEU A 298 3.03 -8.90 19.78
N LYS A 299 1.81 -9.41 19.59
CA LYS A 299 1.49 -10.45 18.61
C LYS A 299 1.70 -9.96 17.17
N ALA A 300 1.34 -8.71 16.86
CA ALA A 300 1.59 -8.12 15.54
C ALA A 300 3.10 -8.00 15.25
N ARG A 301 3.89 -7.48 16.22
CA ARG A 301 5.35 -7.36 16.10
C ARG A 301 6.07 -8.69 15.88
N SER A 302 5.59 -9.75 16.54
CA SER A 302 6.16 -11.10 16.42
C SER A 302 5.61 -11.91 15.25
N GLY A 303 4.67 -11.36 14.46
CA GLY A 303 4.03 -12.07 13.35
C GLY A 303 3.04 -13.17 13.79
N ASN A 304 2.66 -13.23 15.06
CA ASN A 304 1.79 -14.26 15.64
C ASN A 304 0.32 -13.83 15.73
N ILE A 305 -0.03 -12.66 15.21
CA ILE A 305 -1.41 -12.19 15.20
C ILE A 305 -2.24 -13.03 14.21
N ARG A 306 -3.36 -13.56 14.69
CA ARG A 306 -4.30 -14.35 13.90
C ARG A 306 -5.40 -13.46 13.38
N ILE A 307 -5.57 -13.47 12.07
CA ILE A 307 -6.59 -12.69 11.37
C ILE A 307 -7.46 -13.66 10.59
N ARG A 308 -8.78 -13.57 10.78
CA ARG A 308 -9.71 -14.16 9.82
C ARG A 308 -9.74 -13.25 8.60
N PRO A 309 -9.36 -13.73 7.40
CA PRO A 309 -9.16 -12.87 6.26
C PRO A 309 -10.47 -12.25 5.76
N GLY A 310 -10.35 -11.06 5.20
CA GLY A 310 -11.45 -10.38 4.51
C GLY A 310 -11.73 -10.96 3.13
N PHE A 311 -12.98 -10.86 2.69
CA PHE A 311 -13.42 -11.31 1.37
C PHE A 311 -14.65 -10.53 0.89
N ASP A 312 -14.81 -10.41 -0.43
CA ASP A 312 -16.00 -9.86 -1.09
C ASP A 312 -16.56 -8.56 -0.46
N GLY A 313 -15.66 -7.64 -0.12
CA GLY A 313 -16.00 -6.33 0.44
C GLY A 313 -16.01 -6.25 1.97
N GLU A 314 -15.83 -7.38 2.66
CA GLU A 314 -15.75 -7.46 4.12
C GLU A 314 -14.30 -7.42 4.60
N TYR A 315 -14.00 -6.56 5.56
CA TYR A 315 -12.68 -6.50 6.17
C TYR A 315 -12.39 -7.77 6.99
N GLY A 316 -11.11 -8.12 7.06
CA GLY A 316 -10.63 -9.14 8.00
C GLY A 316 -10.83 -8.72 9.46
N VAL A 317 -10.78 -9.70 10.35
CA VAL A 317 -11.02 -9.50 11.78
C VAL A 317 -9.90 -10.17 12.59
N VAL A 318 -9.34 -9.44 13.55
CA VAL A 318 -8.40 -10.02 14.52
C VAL A 318 -9.13 -11.02 15.40
N VAL A 319 -8.62 -12.24 15.47
CA VAL A 319 -9.16 -13.33 16.31
C VAL A 319 -8.15 -13.78 17.39
N SER A 320 -7.12 -12.97 17.61
CA SER A 320 -6.04 -13.14 18.60
C SER A 320 -6.37 -12.64 20.01
#